data_AF-A0A9E5YHE5-F1
#
_entry.id   AF-A0A9E5YHE5-F1
#
_cell.length_a   1.000
_cell.length_b   1.000
_cell.length_c   1.000
_cell.angle_alpha   90.00
_cell.angle_beta   90.00
_cell.angle_gamma   90.00
#
_symmetry.space_group_name_H-M   'P 1'
#
loop_
_entity.id
_entity.type
_entity.pdbx_description
1 polymer ?
#
loop_
_entity_poly.entity_id
_entity_poly.type
_entity_poly.pdbx_seq_one_letter_code
_entity_poly.pdbx_strand_id
1 'polypeptide(L)'
;MCQSYRKVCACGQNTTEIFFGRMIFDEQVVAKVYCPNCSQNIATDCDNRMWDNGWVLELNMEVVQAHIPVMDIAPEDVTADRIFDEGYVTWVGITPDDHQTREQERNQIQKLAKTDLLAYIQAMKEWGLNREKRFVNEGWRKMRARAIH
;
A
#
# COMPACT_ATOMS: atom_id res chain seq x y z
N MET A 1 -2.45 18.07 5.94
CA MET A 1 -2.23 17.78 4.50
C MET A 1 -1.96 16.29 4.39
N CYS A 2 -2.51 15.58 3.41
CA CYS A 2 -2.05 14.21 3.14
C CYS A 2 -0.72 14.28 2.37
N GLN A 3 0.33 13.68 2.92
CA GLN A 3 1.57 13.42 2.17
C GLN A 3 1.52 12.00 1.63
N SER A 4 1.62 11.88 0.31
CA SER A 4 2.03 10.66 -0.36
C SER A 4 3.39 10.85 -1.03
N TYR A 5 4.17 9.78 -1.13
CA TYR A 5 5.51 9.80 -1.68
C TYR A 5 5.72 8.66 -2.67
N ARG A 6 6.33 8.95 -3.82
CA ARG A 6 6.64 7.94 -4.85
C ARG A 6 8.03 7.36 -4.63
N LYS A 7 8.09 6.09 -4.25
CA LYS A 7 9.36 5.35 -4.08
C LYS A 7 9.57 4.43 -5.27
N VAL A 8 10.68 4.61 -5.98
CA VAL A 8 11.10 3.66 -7.03
C VAL A 8 11.61 2.38 -6.37
N CYS A 9 11.27 1.23 -6.96
CA CYS A 9 11.74 -0.08 -6.52
C CYS A 9 13.28 -0.18 -6.60
N ALA A 10 13.90 -0.98 -5.72
CA ALA A 10 15.34 -1.21 -5.72
C ALA A 10 15.93 -1.78 -7.04
N CYS A 11 15.11 -2.40 -7.89
CA CYS A 11 15.52 -2.85 -9.24
C CYS A 11 15.24 -1.82 -10.36
N GLY A 12 14.69 -0.65 -10.06
CA GLY A 12 14.33 0.40 -11.01
C GLY A 12 13.10 0.14 -11.89
N GLN A 13 12.59 -1.09 -11.95
CA GLN A 13 11.56 -1.49 -12.93
C GLN A 13 10.15 -0.96 -12.61
N ASN A 14 9.79 -0.90 -11.32
CA ASN A 14 8.46 -0.50 -10.85
C ASN A 14 8.56 0.69 -9.88
N THR A 15 7.46 1.43 -9.71
CA THR A 15 7.31 2.50 -8.70
C THR A 15 6.11 2.18 -7.82
N THR A 16 6.17 2.54 -6.54
CA THR A 16 5.04 2.52 -5.60
C THR A 16 4.70 3.94 -5.14
N GLU A 17 3.46 4.17 -4.70
CA GLU A 17 3.09 5.38 -3.96
C GLU A 17 2.69 5.03 -2.52
N ILE A 18 3.35 5.66 -1.55
CA ILE A 18 3.27 5.38 -0.12
C ILE A 18 2.55 6.53 0.58
N PHE A 19 1.77 6.20 1.61
CA PHE A 19 0.92 7.10 2.39
C PHE A 19 1.29 7.08 3.87
N PHE A 20 1.50 8.27 4.44
CA PHE A 20 1.89 8.47 5.84
C PHE A 20 0.67 8.81 6.71
N GLY A 21 -0.17 7.81 6.97
CA GLY A 21 -1.57 8.02 7.35
C GLY A 21 -1.82 8.74 8.67
N ARG A 22 -0.92 8.62 9.66
CA ARG A 22 -1.04 9.32 10.95
C ARG A 22 -0.23 10.63 11.03
N MET A 23 0.42 11.07 9.94
CA MET A 23 1.27 12.28 9.88
C MET A 23 2.42 12.31 10.93
N ILE A 24 2.86 11.13 11.37
CA ILE A 24 4.00 10.92 12.29
C ILE A 24 5.32 10.70 11.52
N PHE A 25 5.24 10.30 10.25
CA PHE A 25 6.40 9.96 9.42
C PHE A 25 6.38 10.70 8.07
N ASP A 26 7.57 10.82 7.47
CA ASP A 26 7.82 11.30 6.11
C ASP A 26 8.56 10.21 5.29
N GLU A 27 9.09 10.55 4.12
CA GLU A 27 9.84 9.60 3.27
C GLU A 27 11.09 8.99 3.91
N GLN A 28 11.64 9.57 4.99
CA GLN A 28 12.86 9.08 5.65
C GLN A 28 12.63 7.76 6.39
N VAL A 29 11.37 7.47 6.78
CA VAL A 29 11.01 6.17 7.38
C VAL A 29 11.09 5.02 6.39
N VAL A 30 11.01 5.30 5.07
CA VAL A 30 11.06 4.27 4.02
C VAL A 30 12.49 4.15 3.51
N ALA A 31 13.24 3.17 3.98
CA ALA A 31 14.57 2.88 3.46
C ALA A 31 14.47 2.43 1.99
N LYS A 32 13.75 1.34 1.70
CA LYS A 32 13.64 0.75 0.36
C LYS A 32 12.27 0.11 0.11
N VAL A 33 11.98 -0.12 -1.17
CA VAL A 33 10.86 -0.97 -1.62
C VAL A 33 11.39 -1.94 -2.66
N TYR A 34 10.88 -3.17 -2.62
CA TYR A 34 11.19 -4.23 -3.57
C TYR A 34 9.89 -4.81 -4.14
N CYS A 35 9.88 -5.11 -5.43
CA CYS A 35 8.72 -5.68 -6.13
C CYS A 35 8.93 -7.20 -6.39
N PRO A 36 7.90 -7.94 -6.84
CA PRO A 36 7.98 -9.39 -7.07
C PRO A 36 9.13 -9.87 -7.98
N ASN A 37 9.66 -8.97 -8.83
CA ASN A 37 10.79 -9.25 -9.72
C ASN A 37 12.16 -9.25 -9.01
N CYS A 38 12.27 -8.69 -7.80
CA CYS A 38 13.54 -8.58 -7.06
C CYS A 38 13.45 -8.89 -5.56
N SER A 39 12.26 -9.15 -5.01
CA SER A 39 12.08 -9.52 -3.60
C SER A 39 12.57 -10.93 -3.25
N GLN A 40 12.69 -11.81 -4.25
CA GLN A 40 12.90 -13.26 -4.08
C GLN A 40 14.19 -13.65 -3.31
N ASN A 41 15.21 -12.78 -3.31
CA ASN A 41 16.51 -13.03 -2.67
C ASN A 41 16.73 -12.20 -1.39
N ILE A 42 15.65 -11.71 -0.77
CA ILE A 42 15.70 -10.87 0.44
C ILE A 42 15.43 -11.73 1.68
N ALA A 43 16.18 -11.51 2.75
CA ALA A 43 15.93 -12.14 4.04
C ALA A 43 14.51 -11.80 4.54
N THR A 44 13.72 -12.83 4.81
CA THR A 44 12.33 -12.75 5.29
C THR A 44 12.25 -12.57 6.81
N ASP A 45 13.26 -13.03 7.54
CA ASP A 45 13.32 -13.04 9.01
C ASP A 45 13.97 -11.74 9.51
N CYS A 46 13.16 -10.67 9.60
CA CYS A 46 13.59 -9.35 10.08
C CYS A 46 12.41 -8.39 10.34
N ASP A 47 12.35 -7.80 11.53
CA ASP A 47 11.24 -6.91 11.94
C ASP A 47 11.15 -5.58 11.16
N ASN A 48 12.19 -5.22 10.41
CA ASN A 48 12.22 -3.98 9.62
C ASN A 48 11.63 -4.13 8.21
N ARG A 49 11.07 -5.31 7.85
CA ARG A 49 10.43 -5.54 6.55
C ARG A 49 9.00 -6.04 6.67
N MET A 50 8.13 -5.48 5.84
CA MET A 50 6.75 -5.90 5.67
C MET A 50 6.54 -6.52 4.29
N TRP A 51 5.94 -7.70 4.25
CA TRP A 51 5.66 -8.45 3.01
C TRP A 51 4.17 -8.44 2.65
N ASP A 52 3.83 -8.04 1.42
CA ASP A 52 2.46 -7.95 0.90
C ASP A 52 2.45 -8.35 -0.59
N ASN A 53 1.92 -9.53 -0.91
CA ASN A 53 1.79 -10.08 -2.26
C ASN A 53 3.05 -9.96 -3.14
N GLY A 54 4.18 -10.41 -2.59
CA GLY A 54 5.49 -10.42 -3.25
C GLY A 54 6.20 -9.06 -3.31
N TRP A 55 5.55 -7.98 -2.87
CA TRP A 55 6.21 -6.72 -2.56
C TRP A 55 6.75 -6.71 -1.14
N VAL A 56 7.80 -5.91 -0.93
CA VAL A 56 8.47 -5.74 0.36
C VAL A 56 8.70 -4.26 0.62
N LEU A 57 8.24 -3.78 1.77
CA LEU A 57 8.54 -2.45 2.31
C LEU A 57 9.62 -2.60 3.38
N GLU A 58 10.77 -1.95 3.21
CA GLU A 58 11.88 -1.93 4.18
C GLU A 58 11.93 -0.57 4.86
N LEU A 59 11.72 -0.56 6.18
CA LEU A 59 11.69 0.66 6.99
C LEU A 59 13.06 0.98 7.61
N ASN A 60 13.31 2.28 7.80
CA ASN A 60 14.40 2.76 8.63
C ASN A 60 13.97 2.76 10.10
N MET A 61 14.33 1.71 10.84
CA MET A 61 13.90 1.55 12.22
C MET A 61 14.49 2.59 13.18
N GLU A 62 15.58 3.28 12.82
CA GLU A 62 16.10 4.41 13.62
C GLU A 62 15.11 5.59 13.61
N VAL A 63 14.53 5.89 12.43
CA VAL A 63 13.47 6.91 12.27
C VAL A 63 12.18 6.47 12.96
N VAL A 64 11.85 5.18 12.92
CA VAL A 64 10.70 4.62 13.68
C VAL A 64 10.91 4.80 15.18
N GLN A 65 12.07 4.39 15.71
CA GLN A 65 12.40 4.43 17.14
C GLN A 65 12.29 5.84 17.73
N ALA A 66 12.70 6.86 16.98
CA ALA A 66 12.56 8.26 17.38
C ALA A 66 11.10 8.71 17.61
N HIS A 67 10.12 8.00 17.02
CA HIS A 67 8.70 8.36 17.07
C HIS A 67 7.84 7.41 17.93
N ILE A 68 8.39 6.31 18.47
CA ILE A 68 7.65 5.37 19.34
C ILE A 68 6.88 6.08 20.48
N PRO A 69 7.41 7.12 21.16
CA PRO A 69 6.67 7.80 22.23
C PRO A 69 5.40 8.57 21.79
N VAL A 70 5.16 8.74 20.49
CA VAL A 70 3.92 9.32 19.93
C VAL A 70 3.11 8.30 19.11
N MET A 71 3.50 7.02 19.15
CA MET A 71 2.77 5.93 18.51
C MET A 71 1.86 5.21 19.51
N ASP A 72 0.70 4.82 19.01
CA ASP A 72 -0.29 3.96 19.66
C ASP A 72 0.07 2.48 19.41
N ILE A 73 1.30 2.10 19.76
CA ILE A 73 1.88 0.73 19.70
C ILE A 73 2.86 0.61 20.88
N ALA A 74 2.83 -0.52 21.62
CA ALA A 74 3.82 -0.79 22.66
C ALA A 74 5.24 -0.92 22.07
N PRO A 75 6.31 -0.38 22.69
CA PRO A 75 7.66 -0.38 22.12
C PRO A 75 8.19 -1.75 21.65
N GLU A 76 7.82 -2.81 22.36
CA GLU A 76 8.13 -4.21 22.06
C GLU A 76 7.38 -4.79 20.84
N ASP A 77 6.26 -4.17 20.44
CA ASP A 77 5.40 -4.57 19.31
C ASP A 77 5.77 -3.86 18.00
N VAL A 78 6.79 -2.99 17.99
CA VAL A 78 7.08 -2.07 16.87
C VAL A 78 7.84 -2.77 15.74
N THR A 79 7.10 -3.46 14.88
CA THR A 79 7.59 -4.07 13.63
C THR A 79 7.04 -3.36 12.40
N ALA A 80 7.69 -3.51 11.24
CA ALA A 80 7.24 -2.96 9.96
C ALA A 80 5.86 -3.47 9.54
N ASP A 81 5.53 -4.73 9.89
CA ASP A 81 4.19 -5.30 9.73
C ASP A 81 3.15 -4.49 10.52
N ARG A 82 3.38 -4.28 11.82
CA ARG A 82 2.45 -3.53 12.69
C ARG A 82 2.32 -2.07 12.26
N ILE A 83 3.43 -1.42 11.86
CA ILE A 83 3.44 -0.04 11.33
C ILE A 83 2.60 0.10 10.06
N PHE A 84 2.61 -0.91 9.18
CA PHE A 84 1.82 -0.94 7.96
C PHE A 84 0.33 -1.23 8.23
N ASP A 85 0.03 -2.28 9.00
CA ASP A 85 -1.34 -2.73 9.25
C ASP A 85 -2.12 -1.74 10.15
N GLU A 86 -1.42 -0.98 11.01
CA GLU A 86 -1.97 0.16 11.75
C GLU A 86 -2.07 1.48 10.95
N GLY A 87 -1.60 1.49 9.71
CA GLY A 87 -1.76 2.60 8.77
C GLY A 87 -0.83 3.80 9.00
N TYR A 88 0.28 3.63 9.72
CA TYR A 88 1.30 4.68 9.86
C TYR A 88 2.06 4.88 8.54
N VAL A 89 2.45 3.80 7.88
CA VAL A 89 3.15 3.79 6.57
C VAL A 89 2.56 2.70 5.70
N THR A 90 1.77 3.04 4.69
CA THR A 90 1.00 2.06 3.89
C THR A 90 0.92 2.42 2.41
N TRP A 91 0.46 1.53 1.52
CA TRP A 91 0.24 1.86 0.11
C TRP A 91 -0.87 2.92 -0.08
N VAL A 92 -0.75 3.79 -1.08
CA VAL A 92 -1.87 4.63 -1.55
C VAL A 92 -2.88 3.74 -2.25
N GLY A 93 -4.09 3.61 -1.68
CA GLY A 93 -5.07 2.63 -2.14
C GLY A 93 -4.84 1.26 -1.49
N ILE A 94 -5.05 0.18 -2.26
CA ILE A 94 -4.89 -1.21 -1.78
C ILE A 94 -3.52 -1.80 -2.13
N THR A 95 -3.03 -1.58 -3.36
CA THR A 95 -1.78 -2.12 -3.90
C THR A 95 -0.73 -1.01 -4.11
N PRO A 96 0.57 -1.34 -4.20
CA PRO A 96 1.65 -0.39 -4.48
C PRO A 96 1.42 0.53 -5.69
N ASP A 97 0.74 0.02 -6.72
CA ASP A 97 0.44 0.68 -8.00
C ASP A 97 -1.01 1.20 -8.10
N ASP A 98 -1.84 1.06 -7.05
CA ASP A 98 -3.30 1.18 -7.15
C ASP A 98 -3.75 2.53 -7.70
N HIS A 99 -3.07 3.63 -7.34
CA HIS A 99 -3.36 4.95 -7.93
C HIS A 99 -3.29 4.94 -9.46
N GLN A 100 -2.18 4.45 -10.02
CA GLN A 100 -1.94 4.41 -11.46
C GLN A 100 -2.93 3.47 -12.15
N THR A 101 -3.09 2.25 -11.62
CA THR A 101 -3.97 1.24 -12.21
C THR A 101 -5.44 1.65 -12.14
N ARG A 102 -5.88 2.26 -11.03
CA ARG A 102 -7.23 2.84 -10.88
C ARG A 102 -7.49 4.00 -11.85
N GLU A 103 -6.49 4.85 -12.10
CA GLU A 103 -6.61 5.95 -13.07
C GLU A 103 -6.77 5.39 -14.50
N GLN A 104 -5.92 4.44 -14.89
CA GLN A 104 -5.98 3.79 -16.20
C GLN A 104 -7.32 3.06 -16.44
N GLU A 105 -7.77 2.22 -15.50
CA GLU A 105 -9.05 1.51 -15.59
C GLU A 105 -10.25 2.51 -15.67
N ARG A 106 -10.29 3.54 -14.81
CA ARG A 106 -11.37 4.54 -14.84
C ARG A 106 -11.38 5.38 -16.12
N ASN A 107 -10.22 5.69 -16.70
CA ASN A 107 -10.12 6.44 -17.94
C ASN A 107 -10.60 5.63 -19.17
N GLN A 108 -10.69 4.30 -19.06
CA GLN A 108 -11.40 3.47 -20.03
C GLN A 108 -12.92 3.56 -19.84
N ILE A 109 -13.41 3.38 -18.62
CA ILE A 109 -14.86 3.39 -18.30
C ILE A 109 -15.50 4.76 -18.57
N GLN A 110 -14.80 5.86 -18.29
CA GLN A 110 -15.26 7.23 -18.58
C GLN A 110 -15.58 7.50 -20.07
N LYS A 111 -15.10 6.67 -21.00
CA LYS A 111 -15.48 6.78 -22.43
C LYS A 111 -16.98 6.54 -22.63
N LEU A 112 -17.57 5.63 -21.85
CA LEU A 112 -19.01 5.32 -21.88
C LEU A 112 -19.86 6.52 -21.45
N ALA A 113 -19.39 7.33 -20.49
CA ALA A 113 -20.15 8.49 -19.97
C ALA A 113 -20.49 9.55 -21.03
N LYS A 114 -19.83 9.51 -22.20
CA LYS A 114 -20.08 10.41 -23.34
C LYS A 114 -21.14 9.88 -24.32
N THR A 115 -21.56 8.62 -24.19
CA THR A 115 -22.45 7.93 -25.14
C THR A 115 -23.64 7.25 -24.47
N ASP A 116 -23.44 6.66 -23.28
CA ASP A 116 -24.49 6.02 -22.49
C ASP A 116 -24.17 6.16 -20.99
N LEU A 117 -24.99 6.97 -20.31
CA LEU A 117 -24.85 7.25 -18.89
C LEU A 117 -25.26 6.05 -18.01
N LEU A 118 -26.20 5.21 -18.45
CA LEU A 118 -26.66 4.04 -17.71
C LEU A 118 -25.62 2.92 -17.78
N ALA A 119 -25.07 2.66 -18.98
CA ALA A 119 -23.95 1.73 -19.15
C ALA A 119 -22.71 2.19 -18.36
N TYR A 120 -22.41 3.49 -18.32
CA TYR A 120 -21.33 4.04 -17.48
C TYR A 120 -21.56 3.77 -15.98
N ILE A 121 -22.76 4.02 -15.46
CA ILE A 121 -23.09 3.78 -14.03
C ILE A 121 -22.96 2.29 -13.69
N GLN A 122 -23.47 1.41 -14.55
CA GLN A 122 -23.37 -0.03 -14.35
C GLN A 122 -21.91 -0.52 -14.41
N ALA A 123 -21.15 -0.09 -15.42
CA ALA A 123 -19.74 -0.45 -15.57
C ALA A 123 -18.87 0.04 -14.39
N MET A 124 -19.12 1.25 -13.87
CA MET A 124 -18.43 1.75 -12.67
C MET A 124 -18.74 0.91 -11.42
N LYS A 125 -19.99 0.45 -11.27
CA LYS A 125 -20.42 -0.41 -10.15
C LYS A 125 -19.78 -1.80 -10.24
N GLU A 126 -19.82 -2.43 -11.41
CA GLU A 126 -19.23 -3.74 -11.66
C GLU A 126 -17.71 -3.71 -11.51
N TRP A 127 -17.04 -2.68 -12.02
CA TRP A 127 -15.60 -2.45 -11.84
C TRP A 127 -15.21 -2.39 -10.36
N GLY A 128 -15.96 -1.65 -9.53
CA GLY A 128 -15.70 -1.56 -8.09
C GLY A 128 -15.81 -2.92 -7.39
N LEU A 129 -16.93 -3.62 -7.60
CA LEU A 129 -17.18 -4.95 -7.02
C LEU A 129 -16.17 -6.01 -7.48
N ASN A 130 -15.72 -5.94 -8.73
CA ASN A 130 -14.73 -6.88 -9.26
C ASN A 130 -13.31 -6.54 -8.78
N ARG A 131 -12.95 -5.26 -8.61
CA ARG A 131 -11.68 -4.84 -7.95
C ARG A 131 -11.61 -5.35 -6.52
N GLU A 132 -12.67 -5.15 -5.75
CA GLU A 132 -12.74 -5.57 -4.35
C GLU A 132 -12.57 -7.09 -4.22
N LYS A 133 -13.35 -7.88 -4.97
CA LYS A 133 -13.22 -9.35 -5.02
C LYS A 133 -11.83 -9.80 -5.46
N ARG A 134 -11.23 -9.15 -6.47
CA ARG A 134 -9.86 -9.44 -6.92
C ARG A 134 -8.88 -9.29 -5.75
N PHE A 135 -8.90 -8.15 -5.07
CA PHE A 135 -7.95 -7.89 -3.99
C PHE A 135 -8.17 -8.75 -2.74
N VAL A 136 -9.41 -9.13 -2.42
CA VAL A 136 -9.70 -10.13 -1.38
C VAL A 136 -9.14 -11.50 -1.74
N ASN A 137 -9.38 -11.97 -2.98
CA ASN A 137 -8.90 -13.27 -3.46
C ASN A 137 -7.36 -13.32 -3.57
N GLU A 138 -6.73 -12.19 -3.89
CA GLU A 138 -5.27 -12.04 -3.91
C GLU A 138 -4.67 -11.95 -2.49
N GLY A 139 -5.46 -11.70 -1.44
CA GLY A 139 -5.01 -11.75 -0.04
C GLY A 139 -4.23 -10.53 0.47
N TRP A 140 -4.30 -9.40 -0.23
CA TRP A 140 -3.65 -8.13 0.14
C TRP A 140 -3.97 -7.74 1.59
N ARG A 141 -2.96 -7.33 2.36
CA ARG A 141 -3.09 -7.00 3.80
C ARG A 141 -4.28 -6.08 4.10
N LYS A 142 -4.42 -5.01 3.31
CA LYS A 142 -5.45 -3.98 3.49
C LYS A 142 -6.89 -4.45 3.21
N MET A 143 -7.06 -5.63 2.61
CA MET A 143 -8.36 -6.28 2.39
C MET A 143 -8.67 -7.38 3.41
N ARG A 144 -7.71 -7.73 4.29
CA ARG A 144 -7.96 -8.67 5.38
C ARG A 144 -8.89 -7.99 6.38
N ALA A 145 -9.89 -8.73 6.87
CA ALA A 145 -10.73 -8.23 7.95
C ALA A 145 -9.83 -7.90 9.15
N ARG A 146 -9.83 -6.65 9.62
CA ARG A 146 -9.12 -6.27 10.84
C ARG A 146 -9.65 -7.13 11.99
N ALA A 147 -8.80 -7.97 12.54
CA ALA A 147 -9.09 -8.66 13.78
C ALA A 147 -9.23 -7.59 14.87
N ILE A 148 -10.44 -7.45 15.41
CA ILE A 148 -10.68 -6.62 16.60
C ILE A 148 -10.19 -7.46 17.78
N HIS A 149 -9.03 -7.07 18.31
CA HIS A 149 -8.42 -7.60 19.53
C HIS A 149 -8.75 -6.66 20.69
#